data_AF-T0ZXY0-F1
#
_entry.id   AF-T0ZXY0-F1
#
_cell.length_a   1.000
_cell.length_b   1.000
_cell.length_c   1.000
_cell.angle_alpha   90.00
_cell.angle_beta   90.00
_cell.angle_gamma   90.00
#
_symmetry.space_group_name_H-M   'P 1'
#
loop_
_entity.id
_entity.type
_entity.pdbx_description
1 polymer ?
#
loop_
_entity_poly.entity_id
_entity_poly.type
_entity_poly.pdbx_seq_one_letter_code
_entity_poly.pdbx_strand_id
1 'polypeptide(L)'
;FNARNQVELDNLLGEMDGTDNFSRLGGNMATAISMAAAKASANLLSIPLYAYVGGTLTRSIPRPMGNVIGGGKHSRNGTTIQEFLVSSQGKTFLDSIYLNSLVHRRIGELLSEKLKGQSVGVGDERAWTANISDEDAIDTVKQAAGEISAKTRSEGTPRGGFRCNFVL
;
A
#
# COMPACT_ATOMS: atom_id res chain seq x y z
N PHE A 1 20.13 -24.51 17.73
CA PHE A 1 19.60 -23.15 17.72
C PHE A 1 20.61 -22.16 17.19
N ASN A 2 20.52 -21.83 15.90
CA ASN A 2 21.26 -20.75 15.27
C ASN A 2 20.25 -19.70 14.78
N ALA A 3 20.22 -18.52 15.39
CA ALA A 3 19.28 -17.44 15.03
C ALA A 3 19.43 -16.94 13.58
N ARG A 4 20.55 -17.26 12.90
CA ARG A 4 20.76 -16.95 11.47
C ARG A 4 20.05 -17.92 10.53
N ASN A 5 19.62 -19.09 11.03
CA ASN A 5 18.81 -20.04 10.30
C ASN A 5 17.33 -19.70 10.53
N GLN A 6 16.82 -18.80 9.68
CA GLN A 6 15.45 -18.27 9.80
C GLN A 6 14.40 -19.40 9.81
N VAL A 7 14.56 -20.42 8.96
CA VAL A 7 13.63 -21.56 8.88
C VAL A 7 13.64 -22.39 10.18
N GLU A 8 14.80 -22.65 10.77
CA GLU A 8 14.90 -23.37 12.05
C GLU A 8 14.23 -22.58 13.18
N LEU A 9 14.42 -21.26 13.23
CA LEU A 9 13.76 -20.40 14.22
C LEU A 9 12.23 -20.41 14.05
N ASP A 10 11.74 -20.19 12.83
CA ASP A 10 10.29 -20.08 12.59
C ASP A 10 9.58 -21.43 12.83
N ASN A 11 10.23 -22.55 12.49
CA ASN A 11 9.74 -23.89 12.84
C ASN A 11 9.69 -24.07 14.36
N LEU A 12 10.72 -23.65 15.09
CA LEU A 12 10.73 -23.73 16.55
C LEU A 12 9.61 -22.89 17.18
N LEU A 13 9.31 -21.70 16.63
CA LEU A 13 8.17 -20.89 17.09
C LEU A 13 6.84 -21.62 16.87
N GLY A 14 6.67 -22.29 15.73
CA GLY A 14 5.49 -23.12 15.45
C GLY A 14 5.38 -24.33 16.38
N GLU A 15 6.49 -25.03 16.63
CA GLU A 15 6.55 -26.17 17.57
C GLU A 15 6.26 -25.74 19.01
N MET A 16 6.80 -24.60 19.45
CA MET A 16 6.56 -24.05 20.78
C MET A 16 5.11 -23.64 20.99
N ASP A 17 4.48 -23.05 19.97
CA ASP A 17 3.07 -22.74 20.02
C ASP A 17 2.20 -24.01 20.03
N GLY A 18 2.49 -24.95 19.11
CA GLY A 18 1.81 -26.24 19.01
C GLY A 18 0.36 -26.16 18.50
N THR A 19 -0.05 -25.05 17.90
CA THR A 19 -1.36 -24.89 17.24
C THR A 19 -1.18 -24.39 15.81
N ASP A 20 -2.16 -24.69 14.93
CA ASP A 20 -2.09 -24.30 13.52
C ASP A 20 -2.25 -22.80 13.27
N ASN A 21 -2.69 -22.04 14.28
CA ASN A 21 -3.05 -20.62 14.16
C ASN A 21 -2.32 -19.70 15.14
N PHE A 22 -1.26 -20.18 15.79
CA PHE A 22 -0.52 -19.44 16.80
C PHE A 22 -1.39 -18.93 17.96
N SER A 23 -2.39 -19.69 18.41
CA SER A 23 -3.33 -19.25 19.46
C SER A 23 -2.77 -19.31 20.88
N ARG A 24 -1.65 -20.00 21.13
CA ARG A 24 -1.04 -20.13 22.47
C ARG A 24 0.07 -19.11 22.72
N LEU A 25 0.98 -18.98 21.76
CA LEU A 25 2.07 -18.01 21.72
C LEU A 25 1.59 -16.64 21.23
N GLY A 26 0.58 -16.62 20.34
CA GLY A 26 0.08 -15.42 19.69
C GLY A 26 0.84 -15.11 18.39
N GLY A 27 0.12 -15.02 17.28
CA GLY A 27 0.70 -14.70 15.95
C GLY A 27 1.48 -13.37 15.92
N ASN A 28 1.04 -12.39 16.71
CA ASN A 28 1.75 -11.12 16.87
C ASN A 28 3.14 -11.31 17.50
N MET A 29 3.25 -12.14 18.55
CA MET A 29 4.52 -12.41 19.21
C MET A 29 5.46 -13.22 18.31
N ALA A 30 4.94 -14.28 17.68
CA ALA A 30 5.71 -15.09 16.74
C ALA A 30 6.30 -14.24 15.60
N THR A 31 5.46 -13.39 14.98
CA THR A 31 5.90 -12.47 13.91
C THR A 31 6.95 -11.48 14.41
N ALA A 32 6.78 -10.91 15.60
CA ALA A 32 7.73 -9.96 16.17
C ALA A 32 9.11 -10.60 16.42
N ILE A 33 9.14 -11.81 16.99
CA ILE A 33 10.38 -12.57 17.25
C ILE A 33 11.06 -12.93 15.93
N SER A 34 10.31 -13.49 14.98
CA SER A 34 10.80 -13.86 13.65
C SER A 34 11.44 -12.66 12.94
N MET A 35 10.76 -11.51 12.91
CA MET A 35 11.27 -10.28 12.29
C MET A 35 12.48 -9.68 13.02
N ALA A 36 12.52 -9.77 14.36
CA ALA A 36 13.66 -9.29 15.14
C ALA A 36 14.92 -10.10 14.85
N ALA A 37 14.80 -11.43 14.75
CA ALA A 37 15.91 -12.31 14.39
C ALA A 37 16.40 -12.05 12.96
N ALA A 38 15.50 -11.86 12.00
CA ALA A 38 15.86 -11.50 10.63
C ALA A 38 16.65 -10.18 10.57
N LYS A 39 16.17 -9.16 11.29
CA LYS A 39 16.85 -7.85 11.40
C LYS A 39 18.23 -7.96 12.04
N ALA A 40 18.35 -8.71 13.14
CA ALA A 40 19.62 -8.92 13.83
C ALA A 40 20.62 -9.67 12.95
N SER A 41 20.18 -10.70 12.24
CA SER A 41 21.01 -11.48 11.31
C SER A 41 21.47 -10.65 10.11
N ALA A 42 20.58 -9.84 9.52
CA ALA A 42 20.94 -8.91 8.45
C ALA A 42 22.01 -7.89 8.91
N ASN A 43 21.83 -7.34 10.12
CA ASN A 43 22.78 -6.39 10.71
C ASN A 43 24.16 -7.05 10.94
N LEU A 44 24.19 -8.26 11.52
CA LEU A 44 25.42 -9.01 11.74
C LEU A 44 26.20 -9.27 10.43
N LEU A 45 25.48 -9.50 9.33
CA LEU A 45 26.06 -9.71 8.00
C LEU A 45 26.38 -8.40 7.27
N SER A 46 26.10 -7.25 7.86
CA SER A 46 26.23 -5.92 7.23
C SER A 46 25.50 -5.81 5.88
N ILE A 47 24.32 -6.45 5.76
CA ILE A 47 23.49 -6.37 4.56
C ILE A 47 22.12 -5.76 4.88
N PRO A 48 21.46 -5.11 3.91
CA PRO A 48 20.07 -4.66 4.09
C PRO A 48 19.11 -5.81 4.34
N LEU A 49 18.06 -5.57 5.14
CA LEU A 49 17.04 -6.59 5.47
C LEU A 49 16.38 -7.20 4.22
N TYR A 50 16.10 -6.39 3.19
CA TYR A 50 15.49 -6.89 1.95
C TYR A 50 16.39 -7.91 1.25
N ALA A 51 17.71 -7.79 1.36
CA ALA A 51 18.66 -8.72 0.77
C ALA A 51 18.80 -10.00 1.62
N TYR A 52 18.67 -9.89 2.95
CA TYR A 52 18.62 -11.03 3.85
C TYR A 52 17.37 -11.89 3.61
N VAL A 53 16.18 -11.26 3.55
CA VAL A 53 14.90 -11.96 3.39
C VAL A 53 14.66 -12.40 1.94
N GLY A 54 14.92 -11.53 0.97
CA GLY A 54 14.70 -11.82 -0.45
C GLY A 54 15.81 -12.65 -1.09
N GLY A 55 16.91 -12.89 -0.38
CA GLY A 55 18.10 -13.54 -0.93
C GLY A 55 18.88 -12.66 -1.91
N THR A 56 20.02 -13.18 -2.35
CA THR A 56 21.05 -12.46 -3.12
C THR A 56 20.60 -12.02 -4.53
N LEU A 57 19.52 -12.61 -5.04
CA LEU A 57 19.03 -12.37 -6.41
C LEU A 57 17.79 -11.46 -6.47
N THR A 58 17.30 -10.92 -5.34
CA THR A 58 16.16 -10.00 -5.36
C THR A 58 16.57 -8.66 -6.00
N ARG A 59 16.00 -8.37 -7.18
CA ARG A 59 16.33 -7.18 -7.99
C ARG A 59 15.10 -6.37 -8.44
N SER A 60 13.89 -6.77 -8.03
CA SER A 60 12.65 -6.10 -8.42
C SER A 60 12.04 -5.32 -7.26
N ILE A 61 11.56 -4.12 -7.54
CA ILE A 61 10.75 -3.32 -6.61
C ILE A 61 9.28 -3.47 -7.03
N PRO A 62 8.36 -3.77 -6.10
CA PRO A 62 6.94 -3.87 -6.43
C PRO A 62 6.40 -2.50 -6.87
N ARG A 63 5.40 -2.50 -7.76
CA ARG A 63 4.70 -1.27 -8.12
C ARG A 63 3.87 -0.78 -6.93
N PRO A 64 3.94 0.51 -6.58
CA PRO A 64 3.16 1.03 -5.47
C PRO A 64 1.66 1.05 -5.85
N MET A 65 0.84 0.57 -4.93
CA MET A 65 -0.61 0.74 -4.95
C MET A 65 -0.97 1.68 -3.80
N GLY A 66 -1.61 2.80 -4.11
CA GLY A 66 -2.08 3.74 -3.10
C GLY A 66 -3.57 3.59 -2.90
N ASN A 67 -4.01 3.33 -1.66
CA ASN A 67 -5.42 3.43 -1.31
C ASN A 67 -5.86 4.90 -1.31
N VAL A 68 -6.84 5.25 -2.14
CA VAL A 68 -7.26 6.63 -2.38
C VAL A 68 -8.66 6.96 -1.88
N ILE A 69 -9.57 5.99 -1.86
CA ILE A 69 -10.90 6.11 -1.24
C ILE A 69 -11.14 4.86 -0.40
N GLY A 70 -11.57 5.06 0.85
CA GLY A 70 -11.87 3.97 1.78
C GLY A 70 -13.37 3.85 2.05
N GLY A 71 -13.86 2.62 2.10
CA GLY A 71 -15.26 2.29 2.36
C GLY A 71 -15.45 1.07 3.23
N GLY A 72 -16.58 0.39 3.03
CA GLY A 72 -16.93 -0.85 3.72
C GLY A 72 -16.92 -0.69 5.25
N LYS A 73 -16.18 -1.56 5.95
CA LYS A 73 -16.09 -1.55 7.41
C LYS A 73 -15.56 -0.22 7.98
N HIS A 74 -14.88 0.58 7.17
CA HIS A 74 -14.31 1.86 7.57
C HIS A 74 -15.25 3.05 7.31
N SER A 75 -16.38 2.85 6.62
CA SER A 75 -17.34 3.92 6.32
C SER A 75 -18.79 3.44 6.39
N ARG A 76 -19.50 3.77 7.48
CA ARG A 76 -20.89 3.32 7.71
C ARG A 76 -21.91 3.81 6.67
N ASN A 77 -21.66 4.95 6.04
CA ASN A 77 -22.58 5.59 5.10
C ASN A 77 -21.89 5.89 3.75
N GLY A 78 -20.74 5.29 3.44
CA GLY A 78 -20.01 5.55 2.20
C GLY A 78 -20.11 4.41 1.20
N THR A 79 -19.04 4.25 0.43
CA THR A 79 -18.85 3.14 -0.52
C THR A 79 -18.91 1.78 0.17
N THR A 80 -19.44 0.76 -0.53
CA THR A 80 -19.48 -0.61 0.01
C THR A 80 -18.15 -1.34 -0.21
N ILE A 81 -17.43 -0.97 -1.27
CA ILE A 81 -16.08 -1.44 -1.55
C ILE A 81 -15.12 -0.88 -0.48
N GLN A 82 -14.25 -1.75 0.04
CA GLN A 82 -13.36 -1.43 1.16
C GLN A 82 -12.24 -0.45 0.75
N GLU A 83 -11.62 -0.67 -0.41
CA GLU A 83 -10.46 0.09 -0.88
C GLU A 83 -10.55 0.35 -2.37
N PHE A 84 -10.29 1.59 -2.79
CA PHE A 84 -10.13 1.97 -4.18
C PHE A 84 -8.65 2.29 -4.39
N LEU A 85 -7.95 1.50 -5.20
CA LEU A 85 -6.50 1.59 -5.34
C LEU A 85 -6.11 2.26 -6.67
N VAL A 86 -5.08 3.10 -6.61
CA VAL A 86 -4.40 3.62 -7.80
C VAL A 86 -2.98 3.06 -7.88
N SER A 87 -2.58 2.66 -9.09
CA SER A 87 -1.19 2.33 -9.39
C SER A 87 -0.72 3.09 -10.61
N SER A 88 0.27 3.95 -10.43
CA SER A 88 0.88 4.70 -11.51
C SER A 88 2.16 4.03 -12.01
N GLN A 89 2.46 4.29 -13.28
CA GLN A 89 3.69 3.85 -13.93
C GLN A 89 4.58 5.06 -14.16
N GLY A 90 5.43 5.36 -13.17
CA GLY A 90 6.54 6.30 -13.30
C GLY A 90 7.79 5.64 -13.88
N LYS A 91 8.84 6.43 -14.17
CA LYS A 91 10.13 5.86 -14.63
C LYS A 91 10.84 5.16 -13.48
N THR A 92 10.69 5.69 -12.28
CA THR A 92 11.21 5.13 -11.05
C THR A 92 10.07 4.74 -10.11
N PHE A 93 10.40 3.94 -9.09
CA PHE A 93 9.49 3.66 -7.99
C PHE A 93 9.03 4.95 -7.28
N LEU A 94 9.94 5.91 -7.07
CA LEU A 94 9.65 7.19 -6.44
C LEU A 94 8.71 8.05 -7.30
N ASP A 95 8.89 8.06 -8.62
CA ASP A 95 7.97 8.74 -9.53
C ASP A 95 6.56 8.17 -9.41
N SER A 96 6.45 6.85 -9.27
CA SER A 96 5.16 6.16 -9.13
C SER A 96 4.49 6.51 -7.78
N ILE A 97 5.26 6.60 -6.69
CA ILE A 97 4.72 7.10 -5.41
C ILE A 97 4.23 8.55 -5.55
N TYR A 98 5.03 9.40 -6.18
CA TYR A 98 4.70 10.82 -6.37
C TYR A 98 3.43 10.99 -7.21
N LEU A 99 3.26 10.22 -8.28
CA LEU A 99 2.04 10.27 -9.09
C LEU A 99 0.82 9.75 -8.33
N ASN A 100 0.97 8.68 -7.54
CA ASN A 100 -0.11 8.20 -6.68
C ASN A 100 -0.55 9.30 -5.68
N SER A 101 0.39 10.06 -5.11
CA SER A 101 0.06 11.15 -4.18
C SER A 101 -0.62 12.34 -4.87
N LEU A 102 -0.26 12.64 -6.12
CA LEU A 102 -0.96 13.64 -6.93
C LEU A 102 -2.41 13.23 -7.22
N VAL A 103 -2.64 11.97 -7.58
CA VAL A 103 -4.00 11.44 -7.79
C VAL A 103 -4.80 11.48 -6.48
N HIS A 104 -4.20 11.03 -5.37
CA HIS A 104 -4.83 11.08 -4.05
C HIS A 104 -5.27 12.51 -3.69
N ARG A 105 -4.38 13.50 -3.82
CA ARG A 105 -4.72 14.90 -3.55
C ARG A 105 -5.85 15.39 -4.45
N ARG A 106 -5.80 15.06 -5.75
CA ARG A 106 -6.83 15.50 -6.70
C ARG A 106 -8.20 14.89 -6.39
N ILE A 107 -8.25 13.65 -5.92
CA ILE A 107 -9.50 13.02 -5.45
C ILE A 107 -10.08 13.82 -4.28
N GLY A 108 -9.26 14.22 -3.30
CA GLY A 108 -9.72 15.04 -2.17
C GLY A 108 -10.34 16.37 -2.61
N GLU A 109 -9.74 17.03 -3.61
CA GLU A 109 -10.29 18.24 -4.22
C GLU A 109 -11.65 17.97 -4.90
N LEU A 110 -11.73 16.95 -5.76
CA LEU A 110 -12.96 16.58 -6.46
C LEU A 110 -14.10 16.20 -5.49
N LEU A 111 -13.79 15.45 -4.43
CA LEU A 111 -14.76 15.10 -3.40
C LEU A 111 -15.27 16.34 -2.66
N SER A 112 -14.36 17.26 -2.30
CA SER A 112 -14.71 18.52 -1.63
C SER A 112 -15.56 19.43 -2.53
N GLU A 113 -15.29 19.44 -3.84
CA GLU A 113 -16.07 20.17 -4.84
C GLU A 113 -17.48 19.56 -5.03
N LYS A 114 -17.58 18.23 -5.08
CA LYS A 114 -18.84 17.49 -5.30
C LYS A 114 -19.75 17.52 -4.07
N LEU A 115 -19.17 17.49 -2.87
CA LEU A 115 -19.89 17.36 -1.61
C LEU A 115 -19.92 18.68 -0.81
N LYS A 116 -20.05 19.82 -1.49
CA LYS A 116 -20.12 21.14 -0.84
C LYS A 116 -21.14 21.14 0.29
N GLY A 117 -20.67 21.45 1.50
CA GLY A 117 -21.49 21.46 2.72
C GLY A 117 -21.57 20.11 3.45
N GLN A 118 -20.90 19.06 2.96
CA GLN A 118 -20.72 17.80 3.68
C GLN A 118 -19.24 17.62 4.05
N SER A 119 -18.98 16.77 5.05
CA SER A 119 -17.62 16.47 5.50
C SER A 119 -16.96 15.43 4.60
N VAL A 120 -15.77 15.76 4.09
CA VAL A 120 -14.82 14.80 3.51
C VAL A 120 -13.76 14.50 4.58
N GLY A 121 -13.61 13.22 4.93
CA GLY A 121 -12.70 12.77 5.97
C GLY A 121 -11.50 12.00 5.42
N VAL A 122 -10.62 11.60 6.33
CA VAL A 122 -9.47 10.73 6.03
C VAL A 122 -9.53 9.55 6.99
N GLY A 123 -9.51 8.33 6.45
CA GLY A 123 -9.54 7.09 7.23
C GLY A 123 -8.17 6.68 7.77
N ASP A 124 -8.12 5.52 8.43
CA ASP A 124 -6.93 5.00 9.13
C ASP A 124 -5.74 4.76 8.18
N GLU A 125 -6.02 4.35 6.94
CA GLU A 125 -5.03 4.15 5.88
C GLU A 125 -4.73 5.42 5.06
N ARG A 126 -5.20 6.57 5.55
CA ARG A 126 -5.11 7.88 4.89
C ARG A 126 -5.87 8.00 3.55
N ALA A 127 -6.67 7.01 3.18
CA ALA A 127 -7.62 7.12 2.08
C ALA A 127 -8.74 8.14 2.41
N TRP A 128 -9.26 8.80 1.39
CA TRP A 128 -10.40 9.71 1.58
C TRP A 128 -11.65 8.93 1.95
N THR A 129 -12.44 9.47 2.87
CA THR A 129 -13.74 8.92 3.25
C THR A 129 -14.83 9.92 2.94
N ALA A 130 -15.85 9.48 2.22
CA ALA A 130 -16.94 10.32 1.75
C ALA A 130 -18.24 9.51 1.63
N ASN A 131 -19.38 10.20 1.79
CA ASN A 131 -20.71 9.62 1.57
C ASN A 131 -21.07 9.70 0.08
N ILE A 132 -20.54 8.74 -0.70
CA ILE A 132 -20.76 8.59 -2.14
C ILE A 132 -21.00 7.12 -2.48
N SER A 133 -21.61 6.84 -3.64
CA SER A 133 -21.76 5.47 -4.14
C SER A 133 -20.44 4.91 -4.68
N ASP A 134 -20.40 3.59 -4.90
CA ASP A 134 -19.24 2.93 -5.50
C ASP A 134 -18.98 3.44 -6.92
N GLU A 135 -20.03 3.67 -7.71
CA GLU A 135 -19.92 4.24 -9.06
C GLU A 135 -19.34 5.64 -9.03
N ASP A 136 -19.82 6.48 -8.11
CA ASP A 136 -19.31 7.84 -7.91
C ASP A 136 -17.82 7.84 -7.50
N ALA A 137 -17.42 6.89 -6.66
CA ALA A 137 -16.02 6.71 -6.27
C ALA A 137 -15.16 6.28 -7.46
N ILE A 138 -15.61 5.30 -8.25
CA ILE A 138 -14.93 4.85 -9.48
C ILE A 138 -14.74 6.03 -10.45
N ASP A 139 -15.79 6.81 -10.68
CA ASP A 139 -15.73 7.93 -11.62
C ASP A 139 -14.83 9.06 -11.11
N THR A 140 -14.86 9.35 -9.81
CA THR A 140 -13.94 10.31 -9.18
C THR A 140 -12.48 9.88 -9.33
N VAL A 141 -12.17 8.60 -9.09
CA VAL A 141 -10.82 8.05 -9.23
C VAL A 141 -10.37 8.09 -10.69
N LYS A 142 -11.23 7.67 -11.63
CA LYS A 142 -10.95 7.74 -13.08
C LYS A 142 -10.68 9.16 -13.54
N GLN A 143 -11.50 10.12 -13.11
CA GLN A 143 -11.32 11.53 -13.45
C GLN A 143 -9.98 12.06 -12.94
N ALA A 144 -9.69 11.89 -11.65
CA ALA A 144 -8.42 12.33 -11.07
C ALA A 144 -7.20 11.70 -11.76
N ALA A 145 -7.23 10.37 -11.99
CA ALA A 145 -6.17 9.66 -12.68
C ALA A 145 -5.98 10.17 -14.13
N GLY A 146 -7.08 10.45 -14.83
CA GLY A 146 -7.08 11.00 -16.17
C GLY A 146 -6.46 12.40 -16.24
N GLU A 147 -6.88 13.30 -15.35
CA GLU A 147 -6.38 14.68 -15.28
C GLU A 147 -4.88 14.73 -14.97
N ILE A 148 -4.42 13.95 -13.98
CA ILE A 148 -2.99 13.87 -13.64
C ILE A 148 -2.20 13.29 -14.83
N SER A 149 -2.70 12.21 -15.45
CA SER A 149 -2.03 11.62 -16.62
C SER A 149 -1.96 12.56 -17.83
N ALA A 150 -2.97 13.41 -18.04
CA ALA A 150 -2.96 14.41 -19.10
C ALA A 150 -1.96 15.53 -18.79
N LYS A 151 -1.98 16.07 -17.57
CA LYS A 151 -1.08 17.14 -17.13
C LYS A 151 0.40 16.74 -17.23
N THR A 152 0.75 15.55 -16.75
CA THR A 152 2.14 15.07 -16.80
C THR A 152 2.63 14.88 -18.24
N ARG A 153 1.73 14.56 -19.18
CA ARG A 153 2.05 14.48 -20.62
C ARG A 153 2.29 15.84 -21.26
N SER A 154 1.52 16.87 -20.89
CA SER A 154 1.68 18.22 -21.45
C SER A 154 2.91 18.96 -20.94
N GLU A 155 3.39 18.67 -19.73
CA GLU A 155 4.54 19.37 -19.12
C GLU A 155 5.91 18.92 -19.65
N GLY A 156 5.97 18.13 -20.73
CA GLY A 156 7.23 17.77 -21.40
C GLY A 156 8.21 17.00 -20.51
N THR A 157 7.73 16.34 -19.45
CA THR A 157 8.57 15.58 -18.53
C THR A 157 9.39 14.53 -19.30
N PRO A 158 10.73 14.61 -19.28
CA PRO A 158 11.54 13.93 -20.28
C PRO A 158 11.58 12.43 -20.02
N ARG A 159 10.97 11.63 -20.92
CA ARG A 159 11.15 10.18 -21.18
C ARG A 159 10.37 9.15 -20.34
N GLY A 160 9.06 9.01 -20.52
CA GLY A 160 8.31 7.82 -20.10
C GLY A 160 6.82 8.08 -20.09
N GLY A 161 6.03 7.33 -20.86
CA GLY A 161 4.58 7.50 -20.87
C GLY A 161 3.98 7.11 -19.52
N PHE A 162 3.42 8.07 -18.80
CA PHE A 162 2.79 7.86 -17.49
C PHE A 162 1.37 7.31 -17.67
N ARG A 163 1.12 6.08 -17.18
CA ARG A 163 -0.23 5.52 -17.08
C ARG A 163 -0.58 5.30 -15.61
N CYS A 164 -1.62 5.98 -15.15
CA CYS A 164 -2.31 5.61 -13.92
C CYS A 164 -3.34 4.55 -14.28
N ASN A 165 -3.15 3.34 -13.74
CA ASN A 165 -4.12 2.26 -13.83
C ASN A 165 -4.91 2.21 -12.52
N PHE A 166 -6.20 1.99 -12.67
CA PHE A 166 -7.11 1.73 -11.57
C PHE A 166 -7.12 0.23 -11.27
N VAL A 167 -7.07 -0.12 -9.99
CA VAL A 167 -7.16 -1.51 -9.53
C VAL A 167 -8.35 -1.59 -8.56
N LEU A 168 -9.34 -2.42 -8.92
CA LEU A 168 -10.49 -2.80 -8.10
C LEU A 168 -10.24 -4.15 -7.44
#